data_AF-A0A953QP07-F1
#
_entry.id   AF-A0A953QP07-F1
#
_cell.length_a   1.000
_cell.length_b   1.000
_cell.length_c   1.000
_cell.angle_alpha   90.00
_cell.angle_beta   90.00
_cell.angle_gamma   90.00
#
_symmetry.space_group_name_H-M   'P 1'
#
loop_
_entity.id
_entity.type
_entity.pdbx_description
1 polymer ?
#
loop_
_entity_poly.entity_id
_entity_poly.type
_entity_poly.pdbx_seq_one_letter_code
_entity_poly.pdbx_strand_id
1 'polypeptide(L)' 'MSHPKPSLPEIAKVYCPMCTHTVDARIQPAPQPSGVQRPIVTPGQKCPHCSASLDAGYIFRINRAA' A
#
# COMPACT_ATOMS: atom_id res chain seq x y z
N MET A 1 28.58 -9.59 -4.27
CA MET A 1 27.78 -8.85 -3.27
C MET A 1 26.54 -8.32 -3.97
N SER A 2 25.50 -9.15 -4.08
CA SER A 2 24.29 -8.82 -4.83
C SER A 2 23.34 -8.05 -3.92
N HIS A 3 23.17 -6.75 -4.19
CA HIS A 3 22.20 -5.90 -3.49
C HIS A 3 20.79 -6.50 -3.71
N PRO A 4 20.02 -6.80 -2.65
CA PRO A 4 18.68 -7.33 -2.82
C PRO A 4 17.74 -6.20 -3.26
N LYS A 5 17.01 -6.49 -4.35
CA LYS A 5 15.69 -6.02 -4.80
C LYS A 5 15.19 -4.70 -4.16
N PRO A 6 14.78 -3.68 -4.94
CA PRO A 6 14.19 -2.46 -4.37
C PRO A 6 12.98 -2.87 -3.54
N SER A 7 13.14 -2.84 -2.22
CA SER A 7 12.04 -2.96 -1.29
C SER A 7 11.12 -1.80 -1.61
N LEU A 8 9.87 -2.12 -1.94
CA LEU A 8 8.84 -1.12 -2.13
C LEU A 8 8.91 -0.13 -0.96
N PRO A 9 8.70 1.17 -1.19
CA PRO A 9 8.65 2.12 -0.08
C PRO A 9 7.65 1.57 0.93
N GLU A 10 8.10 1.36 2.17
CA GLU A 10 7.30 0.77 3.24
C GLU A 10 6.03 1.59 3.49
N ILE A 11 6.04 2.86 3.07
CA ILE A 11 4.92 3.80 3.15
C ILE A 11 4.46 4.18 1.73
N ALA A 12 3.16 4.09 1.49
CA ALA A 12 2.53 4.53 0.25
C ALA A 12 1.27 5.35 0.51
N LYS A 13 0.87 6.15 -0.48
CA LYS A 13 -0.42 6.86 -0.48
C LYS A 13 -1.54 5.86 -0.73
N VAL A 14 -2.50 5.81 0.19
CA VAL A 14 -3.66 4.93 0.15
C VAL A 14 -4.93 5.75 0.16
N TYR A 15 -5.81 5.48 -0.80
CA TYR A 15 -7.14 6.05 -0.83
C TYR A 15 -8.04 5.36 0.18
N CYS A 16 -8.61 6.12 1.11
CA CYS A 16 -9.62 5.62 2.04
C CYS A 16 -11.02 5.71 1.40
N PRO A 17 -11.68 4.58 1.07
CA PRO A 17 -13.00 4.62 0.45
C PRO A 17 -14.11 5.15 1.36
N MET A 18 -13.85 5.25 2.67
CA MET A 18 -14.85 5.70 3.66
C MET A 18 -14.92 7.21 3.83
N CYS A 19 -13.80 7.92 3.64
CA CYS A 19 -13.77 9.38 3.80
C CYS A 19 -13.19 10.09 2.57
N THR A 20 -12.81 9.34 1.53
CA THR A 20 -12.22 9.83 0.28
C THR A 20 -10.86 10.52 0.42
N HIS A 21 -10.30 10.59 1.63
CA HIS A 21 -8.96 11.10 1.85
C HIS A 21 -7.89 10.11 1.40
N THR A 22 -6.84 10.65 0.79
CA THR A 22 -5.61 9.92 0.52
C THR A 22 -4.67 10.11 1.70
N VAL A 23 -4.29 9.01 2.35
CA VAL A 23 -3.49 9.00 3.58
C VAL A 23 -2.22 8.18 3.38
N ASP A 24 -1.18 8.47 4.15
CA ASP A 24 0.02 7.63 4.18
C ASP A 24 -0.25 6.37 5.01
N ALA A 25 0.03 5.20 4.45
CA ALA A 25 -0.14 3.93 5.15
C ALA A 25 1.01 2.99 4.84
N ARG A 26 1.29 2.08 5.77
CA ARG A 26 2.31 1.05 5.56
C ARG A 26 1.81 -0.01 4.60
N ILE A 27 2.67 -0.41 3.66
CA ILE A 27 2.39 -1.45 2.69
C ILE A 27 3.40 -2.59 2.80
N GLN A 28 2.93 -3.81 2.54
CA GLN A 28 3.75 -4.99 2.46
C GLN A 28 3.47 -5.74 1.15
N PRO A 29 4.46 -6.46 0.60
CA PRO A 29 4.21 -7.30 -0.56
C PRO A 29 3.31 -8.48 -0.18
N ALA A 30 2.25 -8.74 -0.96
CA ALA A 30 1.45 -9.95 -0.86
C ALA A 30 1.67 -10.84 -2.10
N PRO A 31 1.89 -12.15 -1.90
CA PRO A 31 1.81 -13.11 -3.01
C PRO A 31 0.35 -13.22 -3.45
N GLN A 32 0.09 -12.99 -4.73
CA GLN A 32 -1.21 -13.27 -5.34
C GLN A 32 -1.19 -14.67 -5.98
N PRO A 33 -2.35 -15.34 -6.08
CA PRO A 33 -2.46 -16.65 -6.73
C PRO A 33 -1.94 -16.68 -8.18
N SER A 34 -1.94 -15.52 -8.86
CA SER A 34 -1.44 -15.35 -10.22
C SER A 34 0.09 -15.23 -10.34
N GLY A 35 0.83 -15.32 -9.22
CA GLY A 35 2.28 -15.11 -9.17
C GLY A 35 2.70 -13.63 -9.22
N VAL A 36 1.75 -12.70 -9.35
CA VAL A 36 2.01 -11.26 -9.39
C VAL A 36 2.09 -10.69 -7.98
N GLN A 37 3.24 -10.15 -7.59
CA GLN A 37 3.43 -9.52 -6.28
C GLN A 37 2.78 -8.13 -6.25
N ARG A 38 1.61 -8.02 -5.61
CA ARG A 38 0.91 -6.73 -5.41
C ARG A 38 1.13 -6.26 -3.98
N PRO A 39 1.32 -4.95 -3.75
CA PRO A 39 1.40 -4.44 -2.40
C PRO A 39 0.00 -4.52 -1.79
N ILE A 40 -0.08 -4.80 -0.50
CA ILE A 40 -1.28 -4.64 0.29
C ILE A 40 -0.95 -3.70 1.44
N VAL A 41 -1.96 -3.03 1.97
CA VAL A 41 -1.81 -2.29 3.22
C VAL A 41 -1.52 -3.31 4.32
N THR A 42 -0.64 -2.97 5.25
CA THR A 42 -0.39 -3.81 6.42
C THR A 42 -1.71 -4.00 7.18
N PRO A 43 -2.14 -5.24 7.45
CA PRO A 43 -3.41 -5.53 8.09
C PRO A 43 -3.61 -4.75 9.39
N GLY A 44 -4.81 -4.20 9.57
CA GLY A 44 -5.20 -3.49 10.79
C GLY A 44 -4.81 -2.01 10.83
N GLN A 45 -4.21 -1.47 9.76
CA GLN A 45 -4.05 -0.02 9.62
C GLN A 45 -5.42 0.66 9.51
N LYS A 46 -5.56 1.79 10.22
CA LYS A 46 -6.78 2.61 10.22
C LYS A 46 -6.52 3.97 9.61
N CYS A 47 -7.54 4.54 8.99
CA CYS A 47 -7.50 5.90 8.48
C CYS A 47 -7.41 6.89 9.66
N PRO A 48 -6.44 7.82 9.67
CA PRO A 48 -6.32 8.82 10.73
C PRO A 48 -7.49 9.83 10.76
N HIS A 49 -8.26 9.95 9.67
CA HIS A 49 -9.38 10.89 9.60
C HIS A 49 -10.71 10.29 10.08
N CYS A 50 -11.00 9.04 9.76
CA CYS A 50 -12.31 8.44 10.02
C CYS A 50 -12.26 7.11 10.79
N SER A 51 -11.07 6.66 11.18
CA SER A 51 -10.85 5.41 11.93
C SER A 51 -11.29 4.11 11.23
N ALA A 52 -11.69 4.20 9.96
CA ALA A 52 -12.03 3.06 9.12
C ALA A 52 -10.80 2.23 8.77
N SER A 53 -11.01 0.93 8.51
CA SER A 53 -9.94 0.02 8.08
C SER A 53 -9.43 0.39 6.69
N LEU A 54 -8.10 0.44 6.53
CA LEU A 54 -7.43 0.68 5.26
C LEU A 54 -7.11 -0.61 4.49
N ASP A 55 -7.51 -1.77 5.02
CA ASP A 55 -7.30 -3.09 4.39
C ASP A 55 -7.95 -3.19 2.99
N ALA A 56 -9.06 -2.47 2.79
CA ALA A 56 -9.76 -2.35 1.51
C ALA A 56 -9.33 -1.10 0.69
N GLY A 57 -8.32 -0.36 1.15
CA GLY A 57 -7.85 0.88 0.53
C GLY A 57 -7.08 0.62 -0.77
N TYR A 58 -7.22 1.54 -1.73
CA TYR A 58 -6.49 1.47 -3.00
C TYR A 58 -5.10 2.10 -2.85
N ILE A 59 -4.04 1.35 -3.19
CA ILE A 59 -2.65 1.81 -3.08
C ILE A 59 -2.21 2.48 -4.39
N PHE A 60 -1.83 3.75 -4.31
CA PHE A 60 -1.25 4.45 -5.45
C PHE A 60 0.17 3.96 -5.73
N ARG A 61 0.37 3.31 -6.87
CA ARG A 61 1.71 3.05 -7.43
C ARG A 61 2.13 4.29 -8.23
N ILE A 62 3.04 5.09 -7.68
CA ILE A 62 3.73 6.10 -8.50
C ILE A 62 4.74 5.34 -9.35
N ASN A 63 4.34 4.96 -10.56
CA ASN A 63 5.31 4.59 -11.58
C ASN A 63 6.05 5.87 -11.95
N ARG A 64 7.29 6.05 -11.47
CA ARG A 64 8.15 7.10 -12.00
C ARG A 64 8.34 6.82 -13.49
N ALA A 65 7.75 7.65 -14.35
CA ALA A 65 8.15 7.72 -15.75
C ALA A 65 9.57 8.30 -15.79
N ALA A 66 10.45 7.62 -16.53
CA ALA A 66 11.85 8.00 -16.73
C ALA A 66 11.98 9.01 -17.89
#